data_AF-A0A835X4R3-F1
#
_entry.id   AF-A0A835X4R3-F1
#
_cell.length_a   1.000
_cell.length_b   1.000
_cell.length_c   1.000
_cell.angle_alpha   90.00
_cell.angle_beta   90.00
_cell.angle_gamma   90.00
#
_symmetry.space_group_name_H-M   'P 1'
#
loop_
_entity.id
_entity.type
_entity.pdbx_description
1 polymer ?
#
loop_
_entity_poly.entity_id
_entity_poly.type
_entity_poly.pdbx_seq_one_letter_code
_entity_poly.pdbx_strand_id
1 'polypeptide(L)' 'MGRSYDEWAKTQDQALLSKTRAGDESNKVLLNQINWIWVKNLMDKKPELNPSAAELLDWVTSGQIDAMRK' A
#
# COMPACT_ATOMS: atom_id res chain seq x y z
N MET A 1 -13.32 11.41 1.43
CA MET A 1 -12.61 10.43 2.28
C MET A 1 -12.64 9.11 1.52
N GLY A 2 -11.48 8.63 1.08
CA GLY A 2 -11.34 7.33 0.41
C GLY A 2 -11.30 6.18 1.41
N ARG A 3 -10.92 4.98 0.95
CA ARG A 3 -10.72 3.83 1.84
C ARG A 3 -9.49 4.07 2.73
N SER A 4 -9.47 3.48 3.91
CA SER A 4 -8.26 3.37 4.73
C SER A 4 -7.24 2.42 4.10
N TYR A 5 -5.98 2.49 4.53
CA TYR A 5 -4.94 1.55 4.12
C TYR A 5 -5.37 0.09 4.42
N ASP A 6 -5.92 -0.18 5.60
CA ASP A 6 -6.31 -1.54 6.00
C ASP A 6 -7.45 -2.10 5.15
N GLU A 7 -8.40 -1.25 4.75
CA GLU A 7 -9.47 -1.65 3.84
C GLU A 7 -8.94 -1.95 2.43
N TRP A 8 -8.00 -1.14 1.94
CA TRP A 8 -7.33 -1.38 0.67
C TRP A 8 -6.44 -2.62 0.70
N ALA A 9 -5.70 -2.84 1.79
CA ALA A 9 -4.80 -3.98 1.96
C ALA A 9 -5.55 -5.32 1.85
N LYS A 10 -6.80 -5.37 2.34
CA LYS A 10 -7.66 -6.56 2.22
C LYS A 10 -8.09 -6.87 0.79
N THR A 11 -8.08 -5.89 -0.12
CA THR A 11 -8.42 -6.13 -1.54
C THR A 11 -7.22 -6.61 -2.36
N GLN A 12 -6.02 -6.57 -1.80
CA GLN A 12 -4.80 -7.00 -2.48
C GLN A 12 -4.60 -8.52 -2.35
N ASP A 13 -3.72 -9.05 -3.19
CA ASP A 13 -3.17 -10.40 -2.99
C ASP A 13 -2.40 -10.43 -1.65
N GLN A 14 -2.93 -11.21 -0.70
CA GLN A 14 -2.37 -11.32 0.65
C GLN A 14 -0.97 -11.95 0.66
N ALA A 15 -0.66 -12.83 -0.31
CA ALA A 15 0.68 -13.40 -0.44
C ALA A 15 1.68 -12.34 -0.91
N LEU A 16 1.28 -11.48 -1.85
CA LEU A 16 2.09 -10.35 -2.30
C LEU A 16 2.31 -9.33 -1.19
N LEU A 17 1.25 -8.98 -0.44
CA LEU A 17 1.33 -8.03 0.67
C LEU A 17 2.27 -8.55 1.75
N SER A 18 2.12 -9.81 2.15
CA SER A 18 3.01 -10.47 3.12
C SER A 18 4.46 -10.49 2.64
N LYS A 19 4.70 -10.81 1.36
CA LYS A 19 6.05 -10.79 0.76
C LYS A 19 6.67 -9.39 0.77
N THR A 20 5.87 -8.38 0.49
CA THR A 20 6.34 -6.98 0.45
C THR A 20 6.62 -6.43 1.85
N ARG A 21 5.96 -6.99 2.87
CA ARG A 21 6.11 -6.64 4.29
C ARG A 21 7.11 -7.52 5.04
N ALA A 22 7.66 -8.56 4.39
CA ALA A 22 8.53 -9.53 5.05
C ALA A 22 9.80 -8.86 5.62
N GLY A 23 10.07 -9.08 6.91
CA GLY A 23 11.16 -8.45 7.65
C GLY A 23 10.87 -7.01 8.09
N ASP A 24 9.65 -6.52 7.86
CA ASP A 24 9.22 -5.16 8.20
C ASP A 24 7.84 -5.10 8.89
N GLU A 25 7.43 -6.20 9.49
CA GLU A 25 6.06 -6.44 9.96
C GLU A 25 5.68 -5.53 11.14
N SER A 26 6.63 -5.26 12.05
CA SER A 26 6.41 -4.47 13.27
C SER A 26 6.37 -2.96 13.02
N ASN A 27 6.69 -2.52 11.82
CA ASN A 27 6.75 -1.11 11.48
C ASN A 27 5.54 -0.67 10.69
N LYS A 28 5.28 0.64 10.65
CA LYS A 28 4.30 1.20 9.71
C LYS A 28 4.67 0.86 8.28
N VAL A 29 3.64 0.78 7.45
CA VAL A 29 3.80 0.51 6.02
C VAL A 29 4.49 1.67 5.36
N LEU A 30 5.49 1.38 4.52
CA LEU A 30 6.18 2.39 3.75
C LEU A 30 5.48 2.63 2.42
N LEU A 31 5.45 3.88 1.96
CA LEU A 31 4.97 4.24 0.63
C LEU A 31 5.63 3.39 -0.47
N ASN A 32 6.92 3.07 -0.32
CA ASN A 32 7.63 2.23 -1.26
C ASN A 32 7.09 0.78 -1.33
N GLN A 33 6.59 0.23 -0.21
CA GLN A 33 5.93 -1.08 -0.20
C GLN A 33 4.62 -1.04 -1.01
N ILE A 34 3.87 0.05 -0.89
CA ILE A 34 2.64 0.25 -1.68
C ILE A 34 2.97 0.43 -3.16
N ASN A 35 4.01 1.20 -3.49
CA ASN A 35 4.47 1.37 -4.87
C ASN A 35 4.86 0.05 -5.53
N TRP A 36 5.47 -0.87 -4.77
CA TRP A 36 5.80 -2.20 -5.27
C TRP A 36 4.54 -3.01 -5.65
N ILE A 37 3.55 -3.05 -4.76
CA ILE A 37 2.25 -3.69 -5.00
C ILE A 37 1.56 -3.04 -6.21
N TRP A 38 1.64 -1.71 -6.32
CA TRP A 38 1.06 -0.97 -7.43
C TRP A 38 1.65 -1.43 -8.76
N VAL A 39 2.99 -1.42 -8.89
CA VAL A 39 3.65 -1.86 -10.12
C VAL A 39 3.26 -3.30 -10.46
N LYS A 40 3.19 -4.20 -9.46
CA LYS A 40 2.77 -5.58 -9.70
C LYS A 40 1.34 -5.68 -10.23
N ASN A 41 0.39 -4.93 -9.66
CA ASN A 41 -0.99 -4.88 -10.14
C ASN A 41 -1.07 -4.38 -11.59
N LEU A 42 -0.24 -3.39 -11.97
CA LEU A 42 -0.17 -2.92 -13.35
C LEU A 42 0.37 -3.99 -14.29
N MET A 43 1.41 -4.72 -13.89
CA MET A 43 1.96 -5.85 -14.67
C MET A 43 0.92 -6.97 -14.86
N ASP A 44 0.07 -7.19 -13.86
CA ASP A 44 -1.01 -8.18 -13.91
C ASP A 44 -2.28 -7.67 -14.60
N LYS A 45 -2.25 -6.45 -15.17
CA LYS A 45 -3.38 -5.80 -15.83
C LYS A 45 -4.60 -5.59 -14.92
N LYS A 46 -4.36 -5.33 -13.63
CA LYS A 46 -5.38 -5.03 -12.61
C LYS A 46 -5.20 -3.61 -12.03
N PRO A 47 -5.22 -2.55 -12.86
CA PRO A 47 -5.01 -1.18 -12.39
C PRO A 47 -6.06 -0.71 -11.38
N GLU A 48 -7.27 -1.28 -11.40
CA GLU A 48 -8.39 -0.96 -10.52
C GLU A 48 -8.16 -1.34 -9.05
N LEU A 49 -7.21 -2.22 -8.76
CA LEU A 49 -6.83 -2.59 -7.40
C LEU A 49 -5.93 -1.54 -6.73
N ASN A 50 -5.37 -0.61 -7.50
CA ASN A 50 -4.48 0.41 -6.98
C ASN A 50 -5.23 1.50 -6.23
N PRO A 51 -4.59 2.12 -5.23
CA PRO A 51 -5.16 3.28 -4.58
C PRO A 51 -5.17 4.48 -5.53
N SER A 52 -6.10 5.39 -5.31
CA SER A 52 -6.08 6.71 -5.94
C SER A 52 -4.98 7.59 -5.34
N ALA A 53 -4.56 8.62 -6.08
CA ALA A 53 -3.62 9.62 -5.56
C ALA A 53 -4.13 10.33 -4.29
N ALA A 54 -5.46 10.51 -4.19
CA ALA A 54 -6.10 11.11 -3.02
C ALA A 54 -6.03 10.18 -1.79
N GLU A 55 -6.25 8.87 -1.97
CA GLU A 55 -6.09 7.87 -0.90
C GLU A 55 -4.63 7.85 -0.41
N LEU A 56 -3.65 7.82 -1.31
CA LEU A 56 -2.24 7.83 -0.92
C LEU A 56 -1.84 9.09 -0.14
N LEU A 57 -2.29 10.26 -0.60
CA LEU A 57 -2.04 11.51 0.11
C LEU A 57 -2.67 11.49 1.50
N ASP A 58 -3.91 11.03 1.62
CA ASP A 58 -4.61 10.89 2.90
C ASP A 58 -3.86 9.94 3.85
N TRP A 59 -3.39 8.79 3.36
CA TRP A 59 -2.69 7.81 4.20
C TRP A 59 -1.35 8.32 4.72
N VAL A 60 -0.60 9.05 3.89
CA VAL A 60 0.67 9.67 4.31
C VAL A 60 0.42 10.79 5.31
N THR A 61 -0.56 11.67 5.04
CA THR A 61 -0.83 12.85 5.87
C THR A 61 -1.52 12.52 7.20
N SER A 62 -2.34 11.45 7.23
CA SER A 62 -2.95 10.92 8.45
C SER A 62 -2.01 10.00 9.26
N GLY A 63 -0.85 9.63 8.68
CA GLY A 63 0.13 8.78 9.34
C GLY A 63 -0.26 7.30 9.42
N GLN A 64 -1.21 6.85 8.58
CA GLN A 64 -1.49 5.42 8.37
C GLN A 64 -0.27 4.71 7.76
N ILE A 65 0.48 5.42 6.92
CA ILE A 65 1.69 4.94 6.27
C ILE A 65 2.80 5.98 6.39
N ASP A 66 4.05 5.54 6.32
CA ASP A 66 5.22 6.41 6.33
C ASP A 66 5.73 6.63 4.89
N ALA A 67 5.98 7.88 4.51
CA ALA A 67 6.56 8.18 3.20
C ALA A 67 8.01 7.69 3.07
N MET A 68 8.79 7.82 4.15
CA MET A 68 10.19 7.40 4.25
C MET A 68 10.49 6.98 5.70
N ARG A 69 11.52 6.14 5.88
CA ARG A 69 12.13 5.90 7.19
C ARG A 69 12.99 7.09 7.58
N LYS A 70 12.94 7.48 8.85
CA LYS A 70 13.96 8.34 9.46
C LYS A 70 15.21 7.53 9.75
#